data_AF-A0A3Q7XR29-F1
#
_entry.id   AF-A0A3Q7XR29-F1
#
_cell.length_a   1.000
_cell.length_b   1.000
_cell.length_c   1.000
_cell.angle_alpha   90.00
_cell.angle_beta   90.00
_cell.angle_gamma   90.00
#
_symmetry.space_group_name_H-M   'P 1'
#
loop_
_entity.id
_entity.type
_entity.pdbx_description
1 polymer ?
#
loop_
_entity_poly.entity_id
_entity_poly.type
_entity_poly.pdbx_seq_one_letter_code
_entity_poly.pdbx_strand_id
1 'polypeptide(L)'
;MLQTEAQNIEDDIGPGPEMKIAYHNGQKTAKAQNGSNTETPGDETLFLSLQFQCKRHRFTFTPKISNSTQHKMFKKFSSEEVSAQNQVKASVQRKIRQSIADEYPGLEPVLDDILPKKSPLIVAKCQNHLNLVVVNNVPLFFSVRDGPYMPTLRLLHQYPEIMKKLQVDRGAIRFVLAGANIMCPGLTSPGGVLDEEVGAECPVAIMAEGKQHALAIGFTKMSAKDIKAINKGIGVDNLHYLNDGLWKMERFD
;
A
#
# COMPACT_ATOMS: atom_id res chain seq x y z
N MET A 1 2.24 0.29 26.87
CA MET A 1 3.08 0.99 25.89
C MET A 1 2.38 1.03 24.53
N LEU A 2 2.44 0.01 23.66
CA LEU A 2 1.87 0.09 22.30
C LEU A 2 0.38 0.50 22.21
N GLN A 3 -0.49 0.01 23.11
CA GLN A 3 -1.90 0.45 23.16
C GLN A 3 -2.05 1.94 23.52
N THR A 4 -1.16 2.45 24.37
CA THR A 4 -1.13 3.85 24.81
C THR A 4 -0.71 4.77 23.65
N GLU A 5 0.15 4.30 22.75
CA GLU A 5 0.54 5.07 21.55
C GLU A 5 -0.62 5.23 20.57
N ALA A 6 -1.49 4.23 20.44
CA ALA A 6 -2.68 4.33 19.59
C ALA A 6 -3.68 5.39 20.11
N GLN A 7 -3.85 5.52 21.42
CA GLN A 7 -4.68 6.57 22.04
C GLN A 7 -4.00 7.94 21.95
N ASN A 8 -2.69 8.03 22.21
CA ASN A 8 -1.87 9.23 22.02
C ASN A 8 -1.72 9.68 20.54
N ILE A 9 -2.31 8.95 19.58
CA ILE A 9 -2.47 9.38 18.18
C ILE A 9 -3.86 9.98 17.94
N GLU A 10 -4.88 9.59 18.71
CA GLU A 10 -6.24 10.12 18.63
C GLU A 10 -6.39 11.40 19.50
N ASP A 11 -5.85 11.43 20.72
CA ASP A 11 -5.99 12.53 21.68
C ASP A 11 -5.24 13.83 21.30
N ASP A 12 -4.18 13.74 20.49
CA ASP A 12 -3.45 14.91 19.93
C ASP A 12 -4.31 15.71 18.92
N ILE A 13 -5.39 15.12 18.39
CA ILE A 13 -6.19 15.68 17.30
C ILE A 13 -7.34 16.52 17.87
N GLY A 14 -6.99 17.69 18.41
CA GLY A 14 -7.96 18.73 18.76
C GLY A 14 -8.90 19.09 17.59
N PRO A 15 -10.11 19.62 17.87
CA PRO A 15 -11.17 19.78 16.87
C PRO A 15 -10.78 20.75 15.75
N GLY A 16 -10.32 20.18 14.63
CA GLY A 16 -9.99 20.93 13.41
C GLY A 16 -11.21 21.65 12.81
N PRO A 17 -11.01 22.78 12.11
CA PRO A 17 -12.09 23.71 11.75
C PRO A 17 -13.12 23.12 10.78
N GLU A 18 -14.40 23.46 10.99
CA GLU A 18 -15.48 23.16 10.04
C GLU A 18 -15.25 23.88 8.69
N MET A 19 -14.83 23.15 7.67
CA MET A 19 -14.73 23.68 6.31
C MET A 19 -16.13 23.76 5.67
N LYS A 20 -16.85 24.86 5.93
CA LYS A 20 -18.19 25.11 5.38
C LYS A 20 -18.13 25.39 3.88
N ILE A 21 -18.55 24.42 3.08
CA ILE A 21 -18.60 24.51 1.61
C ILE A 21 -19.78 25.42 1.20
N ALA A 22 -19.47 26.69 0.96
CA ALA A 22 -20.42 27.64 0.39
C ALA A 22 -20.52 27.45 -1.13
N TYR A 23 -21.67 26.96 -1.60
CA TYR A 23 -21.99 26.95 -3.04
C TYR A 23 -22.42 28.34 -3.50
N HIS A 24 -21.99 28.75 -4.69
CA HIS A 24 -22.48 29.95 -5.37
C HIS A 24 -22.73 29.69 -6.85
N ASN A 25 -23.97 29.91 -7.28
CA ASN A 25 -24.36 29.84 -8.68
C ASN A 25 -24.10 31.20 -9.35
N GLY A 26 -23.41 31.23 -10.49
CA GLY A 26 -23.23 32.45 -11.28
C GLY A 26 -22.19 32.33 -12.38
N GLN A 27 -22.59 32.61 -13.62
CA GLN A 27 -21.69 32.66 -14.78
C GLN A 27 -20.94 34.00 -14.83
N LYS A 28 -19.70 34.03 -15.36
CA LYS A 28 -19.39 34.69 -16.66
C LYS A 28 -17.91 34.71 -17.07
N THR A 29 -17.66 34.19 -18.28
CA THR A 29 -16.76 34.68 -19.36
C THR A 29 -15.36 35.26 -19.08
N ALA A 30 -14.37 34.72 -19.80
CA ALA A 30 -13.26 35.46 -20.41
C ALA A 30 -13.05 34.98 -21.87
N LYS A 31 -12.39 35.76 -22.72
CA LYS A 31 -12.23 35.49 -24.17
C LYS A 31 -10.84 34.95 -24.53
N ALA A 32 -10.75 34.27 -25.68
CA ALA A 32 -9.52 34.10 -26.46
C ALA A 32 -9.80 34.49 -27.93
N GLN A 33 -8.80 34.95 -28.68
CA GLN A 33 -8.92 35.28 -30.11
C GLN A 33 -7.69 34.82 -30.93
N ASN A 34 -8.00 34.12 -32.02
CA ASN A 34 -7.33 34.09 -33.34
C ASN A 34 -5.84 33.74 -33.50
N GLY A 35 -5.59 32.84 -34.47
CA GLY A 35 -4.32 32.67 -35.20
C GLY A 35 -3.52 31.42 -34.80
N SER A 36 -3.00 30.61 -35.73
CA SER A 36 -3.23 30.47 -37.18
C SER A 36 -2.72 29.11 -37.68
N ASN A 37 -3.24 28.62 -38.82
CA ASN A 37 -2.93 27.28 -39.37
C ASN A 37 -1.52 27.16 -39.97
N THR A 38 -0.94 25.95 -39.93
CA THR A 38 -0.30 25.26 -41.06
C THR A 38 -0.22 23.74 -40.78
N GLU A 39 -0.09 22.91 -41.83
CA GLU A 39 -0.16 21.44 -41.75
C GLU A 39 1.03 20.74 -42.41
N THR A 40 1.53 19.65 -41.79
CA THR A 40 2.20 18.49 -42.45
C THR A 40 3.55 18.74 -43.19
N PRO A 41 4.23 17.70 -43.74
CA PRO A 41 4.78 16.58 -42.97
C PRO A 41 6.22 16.13 -43.36
N GLY A 42 6.82 15.27 -42.51
CA GLY A 42 7.70 14.18 -42.95
C GLY A 42 9.22 14.40 -42.91
N ASP A 43 9.94 13.43 -42.34
CA ASP A 43 11.05 12.72 -42.99
C ASP A 43 11.43 11.46 -42.17
N GLU A 44 12.01 10.44 -42.83
CA GLU A 44 12.42 9.16 -42.21
C GLU A 44 13.95 8.93 -42.26
N THR A 45 14.46 8.03 -41.39
CA THR A 45 15.81 7.38 -41.46
C THR A 45 17.06 8.28 -41.30
N LEU A 46 18.22 7.88 -40.76
CA LEU A 46 18.77 6.74 -39.99
C LEU A 46 20.06 7.29 -39.27
N PHE A 47 20.97 6.62 -38.56
CA PHE A 47 21.32 5.21 -38.26
C PHE A 47 22.05 5.18 -36.87
N LEU A 48 22.40 3.97 -36.38
CA LEU A 48 23.18 3.63 -35.15
C LEU A 48 22.43 3.88 -33.81
N SER A 49 22.08 2.90 -32.97
CA SER A 49 22.68 1.62 -32.53
C SER A 49 23.59 1.72 -31.29
N LEU A 50 23.00 1.47 -30.12
CA LEU A 50 23.65 0.69 -29.06
C LEU A 50 22.71 -0.44 -28.60
N GLN A 51 23.24 -1.65 -28.48
CA GLN A 51 22.49 -2.83 -28.02
C GLN A 51 22.56 -2.95 -26.50
N PHE A 52 21.41 -3.08 -25.83
CA PHE A 52 21.32 -3.80 -24.56
C PHE A 52 20.25 -4.89 -24.68
N GLN A 53 20.65 -6.14 -24.46
CA GLN A 53 19.80 -7.30 -24.70
C GLN A 53 19.05 -7.71 -23.44
N CYS A 54 17.74 -7.44 -23.40
CA CYS A 54 16.81 -8.09 -22.47
C CYS A 54 15.75 -8.86 -23.28
N LYS A 55 16.03 -10.15 -23.55
CA LYS A 55 15.16 -11.02 -24.34
C LYS A 55 14.28 -11.91 -23.45
N ARG A 56 12.97 -11.87 -23.72
CA ARG A 56 11.89 -12.77 -23.22
C ARG A 56 11.54 -12.57 -21.73
N HIS A 57 10.26 -12.59 -21.31
CA HIS A 57 9.00 -12.80 -22.05
C HIS A 57 8.04 -11.61 -21.90
N ARG A 58 7.38 -11.23 -22.99
CA ARG A 58 6.31 -10.22 -23.00
C ARG A 58 4.96 -10.89 -22.71
N PHE A 59 4.63 -11.09 -21.44
CA PHE A 59 3.25 -11.36 -21.03
C PHE A 59 2.55 -10.04 -20.70
N THR A 60 1.84 -9.47 -21.68
CA THR A 60 0.92 -8.34 -21.44
C THR A 60 -0.36 -8.85 -20.79
N PHE A 61 -0.27 -9.24 -19.52
CA PHE A 61 -1.45 -9.49 -18.71
C PHE A 61 -2.00 -8.16 -18.21
N THR A 62 -2.92 -7.56 -18.94
CA THR A 62 -3.68 -6.40 -18.45
C THR A 62 -4.76 -6.90 -17.50
N PRO A 63 -4.66 -6.67 -16.18
CA PRO A 63 -5.74 -7.02 -15.28
C PRO A 63 -6.95 -6.13 -15.62
N LYS A 64 -8.02 -6.72 -16.15
CA LYS A 64 -9.33 -6.07 -16.17
C LYS A 64 -9.82 -5.96 -14.73
N ILE A 65 -9.38 -4.91 -14.03
CA ILE A 65 -9.90 -4.53 -12.73
C ILE A 65 -11.33 -4.03 -12.95
N SER A 66 -12.29 -4.95 -12.83
CA SER A 66 -13.71 -4.63 -12.84
C SER A 66 -14.05 -3.76 -11.65
N ASN A 67 -14.66 -2.59 -11.89
CA ASN A 67 -15.16 -1.72 -10.84
C ASN A 67 -16.31 -2.40 -10.08
N SER A 68 -15.98 -3.12 -9.00
CA SER A 68 -16.95 -3.76 -8.11
C SER A 68 -16.48 -3.65 -6.65
N THR A 69 -16.98 -2.62 -5.97
CA THR A 69 -17.12 -2.55 -4.50
C THR A 69 -15.86 -2.89 -3.69
N GLN A 70 -14.88 -1.97 -3.68
CA GLN A 70 -13.70 -2.00 -2.79
C GLN A 70 -14.11 -2.24 -1.33
N HIS A 71 -13.97 -3.47 -0.85
CA HIS A 71 -14.24 -3.83 0.53
C HIS A 71 -13.10 -3.38 1.43
N LYS A 72 -13.46 -2.81 2.59
CA LYS A 72 -12.51 -2.35 3.62
C LYS A 72 -11.93 -3.58 4.34
N MET A 73 -10.87 -4.15 3.76
CA MET A 73 -10.37 -5.50 4.03
C MET A 73 -10.31 -5.90 5.50
N PHE A 74 -9.81 -5.03 6.39
CA PHE A 74 -9.71 -5.34 7.83
C PHE A 74 -10.67 -4.54 8.74
N LYS A 75 -11.58 -3.71 8.21
CA LYS A 75 -12.41 -2.84 9.08
C LYS A 75 -13.45 -3.59 9.92
N LYS A 76 -13.85 -4.80 9.50
CA LYS A 76 -14.74 -5.69 10.25
C LYS A 76 -14.09 -7.01 10.70
N PHE A 77 -12.85 -7.25 10.30
CA PHE A 77 -12.18 -8.53 10.45
C PHE A 77 -12.21 -9.02 11.91
N SER A 78 -12.88 -10.15 12.11
CA SER A 78 -13.03 -10.88 13.37
C SER A 78 -12.54 -12.32 13.18
N SER A 79 -12.43 -13.08 14.26
CA SER A 79 -12.12 -14.52 14.20
C SER A 79 -13.12 -15.33 13.36
N GLU A 80 -14.36 -14.85 13.23
CA GLU A 80 -15.42 -15.46 12.41
C GLU A 80 -15.17 -15.32 10.89
N GLU A 81 -14.34 -14.37 10.45
CA GLU A 81 -13.95 -14.22 9.04
C GLU A 81 -12.84 -15.20 8.62
N VAL A 82 -12.29 -15.99 9.55
CA VAL A 82 -11.27 -17.02 9.30
C VAL A 82 -11.93 -18.33 8.84
N SER A 83 -11.91 -18.59 7.54
CA SER A 83 -12.60 -19.73 6.92
C SER A 83 -11.90 -21.07 7.11
N ALA A 84 -10.56 -21.11 7.18
CA ALA A 84 -9.81 -22.33 7.47
C ALA A 84 -8.34 -22.07 7.87
N GLN A 85 -7.89 -22.61 9.00
CA GLN A 85 -6.46 -22.63 9.36
C GLN A 85 -5.80 -23.91 8.85
N ASN A 86 -4.69 -23.79 8.13
CA ASN A 86 -3.99 -24.91 7.51
C ASN A 86 -2.50 -24.91 7.88
N GLN A 87 -2.01 -25.98 8.51
CA GLN A 87 -0.56 -26.16 8.72
C GLN A 87 0.13 -26.40 7.37
N VAL A 88 1.17 -25.62 7.09
CA VAL A 88 1.84 -25.61 5.80
C VAL A 88 2.91 -26.71 5.73
N LYS A 89 2.88 -27.50 4.65
CA LYS A 89 3.90 -28.52 4.37
C LYS A 89 5.27 -27.85 4.15
N ALA A 90 6.35 -28.46 4.65
CA ALA A 90 7.70 -27.88 4.62
C ALA A 90 8.20 -27.44 3.22
N SER A 91 7.73 -28.08 2.14
CA SER A 91 8.02 -27.67 0.76
C SER A 91 7.38 -26.33 0.36
N VAL A 92 6.20 -26.01 0.90
CA VAL A 92 5.51 -24.73 0.69
C VAL A 92 6.03 -23.68 1.66
N GLN A 93 6.37 -24.05 2.90
CA GLN A 93 7.03 -23.16 3.87
C GLN A 93 8.34 -22.57 3.30
N ARG A 94 9.15 -23.40 2.62
CA ARG A 94 10.35 -22.95 1.90
C ARG A 94 10.03 -21.96 0.77
N LYS A 95 8.95 -22.16 0.01
CA LYS A 95 8.53 -21.23 -1.05
C LYS A 95 8.09 -19.88 -0.49
N ILE A 96 7.24 -19.88 0.55
CA ILE A 96 6.78 -18.65 1.22
C ILE A 96 7.98 -17.86 1.74
N ARG A 97 8.93 -18.53 2.40
CA ARG A 97 10.15 -17.88 2.90
C ARG A 97 11.02 -17.31 1.76
N GLN A 98 11.15 -18.02 0.63
CA GLN A 98 11.90 -17.51 -0.52
C GLN A 98 11.24 -16.23 -1.06
N SER A 99 9.93 -16.25 -1.33
CA SER A 99 9.22 -15.06 -1.82
C SER A 99 9.25 -13.86 -0.86
N ILE A 100 9.34 -14.09 0.45
CA ILE A 100 9.53 -13.02 1.44
C ILE A 100 10.97 -12.46 1.42
N ALA A 101 11.98 -13.30 1.19
CA ALA A 101 13.36 -12.86 1.04
C ALA A 101 13.59 -12.10 -0.29
N ASP A 102 12.96 -12.56 -1.37
CA ASP A 102 13.03 -11.94 -2.70
C ASP A 102 12.41 -10.53 -2.70
N GLU A 103 11.30 -10.33 -1.97
CA GLU A 103 10.60 -9.04 -1.84
C GLU A 103 11.28 -8.10 -0.81
N TYR A 104 11.79 -8.63 0.30
CA TYR A 104 12.36 -7.87 1.41
C TYR A 104 13.79 -8.32 1.76
N PRO A 105 14.81 -8.00 0.94
CA PRO A 105 16.19 -8.43 1.19
C PRO A 105 16.76 -7.92 2.53
N GLY A 106 16.32 -6.75 3.00
CA GLY A 106 16.70 -6.22 4.32
C GLY A 106 16.23 -7.07 5.51
N LEU A 107 15.31 -8.02 5.30
CA LEU A 107 14.83 -8.95 6.32
C LEU A 107 15.65 -10.25 6.39
N GLU A 108 16.47 -10.57 5.38
CA GLU A 108 17.23 -11.82 5.29
C GLU A 108 17.97 -12.24 6.58
N PRO A 109 18.74 -11.38 7.28
CA PRO A 109 19.45 -11.78 8.49
C PRO A 109 18.54 -12.14 9.67
N VAL A 110 17.31 -11.60 9.72
CA VAL A 110 16.33 -11.85 10.81
C VAL A 110 15.28 -12.90 10.41
N LEU A 111 15.29 -13.34 9.16
CA LEU A 111 14.30 -14.26 8.59
C LEU A 111 14.37 -15.68 9.19
N ASP A 112 15.48 -16.07 9.81
CA ASP A 112 15.58 -17.31 10.59
C ASP A 112 14.98 -17.22 12.00
N ASP A 113 14.96 -16.03 12.61
CA ASP A 113 14.32 -15.81 13.91
C ASP A 113 12.80 -15.63 13.78
N ILE A 114 12.37 -14.92 12.73
CA ILE A 114 10.96 -14.62 12.44
C ILE A 114 10.26 -15.82 11.79
N LEU A 115 10.91 -16.50 10.83
CA LEU A 115 10.38 -17.70 10.15
C LEU A 115 11.33 -18.90 10.33
N PRO A 116 11.46 -19.43 11.58
CA PRO A 116 12.37 -20.52 11.90
C PRO A 116 11.99 -21.82 11.19
N LYS A 117 12.97 -22.40 10.49
CA LYS A 117 12.86 -23.57 9.60
C LYS A 117 12.31 -24.86 10.26
N LYS A 118 12.18 -24.88 11.58
CA LYS A 118 11.67 -26.01 12.39
C LYS A 118 10.28 -25.77 12.98
N SER A 119 9.78 -24.52 13.03
CA SER A 119 8.46 -24.23 13.60
C SER A 119 7.35 -24.55 12.59
N PRO A 120 6.18 -25.07 13.03
CA PRO A 120 5.00 -25.15 12.17
C PRO A 120 4.54 -23.75 11.75
N LEU A 121 4.56 -23.49 10.43
CA LEU A 121 3.93 -22.32 9.84
C LEU A 121 2.48 -22.65 9.50
N ILE A 122 1.54 -21.79 9.90
CA ILE A 122 0.11 -21.91 9.64
C ILE A 122 -0.28 -20.84 8.62
N VAL A 123 -1.12 -21.20 7.64
CA VAL A 123 -1.82 -20.24 6.78
C VAL A 123 -3.30 -20.26 7.12
N ALA A 124 -3.76 -19.16 7.69
CA ALA A 124 -5.17 -18.91 7.97
C ALA A 124 -5.80 -18.26 6.73
N LYS A 125 -6.66 -19.01 6.04
CA LYS A 125 -7.47 -18.52 4.92
C LYS A 125 -8.67 -17.79 5.47
N CYS A 126 -8.86 -16.56 5.02
CA CYS A 126 -9.96 -15.70 5.44
C CYS A 126 -10.86 -15.38 4.24
N GLN A 127 -11.98 -14.69 4.51
CA GLN A 127 -12.86 -14.18 3.46
C GLN A 127 -12.10 -13.20 2.51
N ASN A 128 -12.72 -12.87 1.36
CA ASN A 128 -12.16 -11.97 0.35
C ASN A 128 -10.83 -12.42 -0.33
N HIS A 129 -10.49 -13.71 -0.27
CA HIS A 129 -9.23 -14.29 -0.77
C HIS A 129 -7.97 -13.78 -0.05
N LEU A 130 -8.10 -13.42 1.23
CA LEU A 130 -6.97 -13.09 2.08
C LEU A 130 -6.36 -14.36 2.69
N ASN A 131 -5.03 -14.49 2.60
CA ASN A 131 -4.26 -15.50 3.32
C ASN A 131 -3.38 -14.81 4.38
N LEU A 132 -3.46 -15.24 5.63
CA LEU A 132 -2.61 -14.77 6.73
C LEU A 132 -1.57 -15.82 7.08
N VAL A 133 -0.30 -15.41 7.15
CA VAL A 133 0.84 -16.23 7.56
C VAL A 133 1.05 -16.06 9.06
N VAL A 134 0.82 -17.14 9.80
CA VAL A 134 0.82 -17.19 11.25
C VAL A 134 1.93 -18.14 11.73
N VAL A 135 2.76 -17.70 12.67
CA VAL A 135 3.81 -18.51 13.31
C VAL A 135 3.73 -18.28 14.81
N ASN A 136 3.79 -19.35 15.60
CA ASN A 136 3.62 -19.29 17.06
C ASN A 136 2.37 -18.49 17.49
N ASN A 137 1.26 -18.69 16.75
CA ASN A 137 -0.02 -18.01 16.90
C ASN A 137 -0.01 -16.49 16.61
N VAL A 138 1.10 -15.88 16.16
CA VAL A 138 1.19 -14.45 15.81
C VAL A 138 1.09 -14.25 14.28
N PRO A 139 0.24 -13.34 13.77
CA PRO A 139 0.21 -12.99 12.35
C PRO A 139 1.39 -12.10 11.95
N LEU A 140 2.23 -12.58 11.03
CA LEU A 140 3.47 -11.92 10.61
C LEU A 140 3.36 -11.30 9.21
N PHE A 141 2.69 -11.99 8.29
CA PHE A 141 2.47 -11.51 6.92
C PHE A 141 1.04 -11.79 6.45
N PHE A 142 0.59 -11.05 5.44
CA PHE A 142 -0.66 -11.29 4.72
C PHE A 142 -0.43 -11.26 3.21
N SER A 143 -1.28 -11.94 2.44
CA SER A 143 -1.33 -11.80 0.98
C SER A 143 -2.78 -11.85 0.49
N VAL A 144 -3.08 -11.11 -0.58
CA VAL A 144 -4.44 -10.96 -1.13
C VAL A 144 -4.45 -11.56 -2.53
N ARG A 145 -5.31 -12.55 -2.78
CA ARG A 145 -5.52 -13.20 -4.10
C ARG A 145 -4.20 -13.56 -4.81
N ASP A 146 -3.31 -14.21 -4.06
CA ASP A 146 -1.99 -14.69 -4.50
C ASP A 146 -1.02 -13.59 -5.00
N GLY A 147 -1.26 -12.32 -4.60
CA GLY A 147 -0.28 -11.23 -4.71
C GLY A 147 0.89 -11.33 -3.72
N PRO A 148 1.80 -10.33 -3.68
CA PRO A 148 2.99 -10.36 -2.83
C PRO A 148 2.63 -10.45 -1.33
N TYR A 149 3.53 -11.05 -0.57
CA TYR A 149 3.42 -11.08 0.90
C TYR A 149 3.75 -9.71 1.46
N MET A 150 2.93 -9.21 2.37
CA MET A 150 3.08 -7.92 3.03
C MET A 150 3.17 -8.14 4.54
N PRO A 151 4.10 -7.49 5.26
CA PRO A 151 4.20 -7.65 6.71
C PRO A 151 2.94 -7.11 7.41
N THR A 152 2.68 -7.54 8.64
CA THR A 152 1.72 -6.83 9.51
C THR A 152 2.34 -5.52 10.03
N LEU A 153 1.51 -4.54 10.40
CA LEU A 153 2.01 -3.28 10.96
C LEU A 153 2.91 -3.50 12.20
N ARG A 154 2.59 -4.51 13.01
CA ARG A 154 3.37 -4.92 14.20
C ARG A 154 4.78 -5.40 13.84
N LEU A 155 4.97 -6.02 12.67
CA LEU A 155 6.28 -6.43 12.17
C LEU A 155 7.03 -5.24 11.54
N LEU A 156 6.31 -4.40 10.78
CA LEU A 156 6.86 -3.18 10.19
C LEU A 156 7.30 -2.14 11.24
N HIS A 157 6.66 -2.08 12.41
CA HIS A 157 7.10 -1.23 13.54
C HIS A 157 8.39 -1.73 14.19
N GLN A 158 8.68 -3.04 14.16
CA GLN A 158 9.95 -3.60 14.64
C GLN A 158 11.08 -3.38 13.63
N TYR A 159 10.78 -3.51 12.33
CA TYR A 159 11.76 -3.42 11.25
C TYR A 159 11.33 -2.34 10.24
N PRO A 160 11.39 -1.04 10.59
CA PRO A 160 10.83 0.04 9.77
C PRO A 160 11.58 0.28 8.46
N GLU A 161 12.71 -0.38 8.20
CA GLU A 161 13.53 -0.18 7.00
C GLU A 161 13.27 -1.22 5.89
N ILE A 162 12.43 -2.24 6.15
CA ILE A 162 12.13 -3.30 5.16
C ILE A 162 11.31 -2.83 3.96
N MET A 163 10.64 -1.68 4.05
CA MET A 163 9.70 -1.19 3.05
C MET A 163 9.94 0.28 2.71
N LYS A 164 9.67 0.62 1.44
CA LYS A 164 9.62 2.01 0.97
C LYS A 164 8.53 2.79 1.71
N LYS A 165 8.86 4.03 2.10
CA LYS A 165 8.01 4.90 2.93
C LYS A 165 7.41 6.02 2.07
N LEU A 166 6.11 6.26 2.25
CA LEU A 166 5.41 7.44 1.74
C LEU A 166 4.80 8.19 2.93
N GLN A 167 5.02 9.50 3.03
CA GLN A 167 4.46 10.32 4.10
C GLN A 167 3.16 10.99 3.64
N VAL A 168 2.12 10.95 4.47
CA VAL A 168 0.85 11.64 4.23
C VAL A 168 0.69 12.89 5.09
N ASP A 169 -0.01 13.87 4.52
CA ASP A 169 -0.46 15.10 5.18
C ASP A 169 -1.24 14.82 6.48
N ARG A 170 -1.08 15.69 7.49
CA ARG A 170 -1.92 15.73 8.71
C ARG A 170 -3.42 15.62 8.41
N GLY A 171 -3.90 16.31 7.38
CA GLY A 171 -5.29 16.28 6.95
C GLY A 171 -5.77 14.91 6.47
N ALA A 172 -4.87 14.04 5.99
CA ALA A 172 -5.18 12.70 5.52
C ALA A 172 -5.20 11.64 6.65
N ILE A 173 -4.43 11.83 7.73
CA ILE A 173 -4.24 10.85 8.84
C ILE A 173 -5.57 10.25 9.31
N ARG A 174 -6.55 11.10 9.67
CA ARG A 174 -7.87 10.68 10.18
C ARG A 174 -8.65 9.81 9.18
N PHE A 175 -8.45 10.01 7.87
CA PHE A 175 -9.11 9.20 6.84
C PHE A 175 -8.38 7.87 6.60
N VAL A 176 -7.05 7.84 6.67
CA VAL A 176 -6.26 6.60 6.61
C VAL A 176 -6.61 5.68 7.79
N LEU A 177 -6.67 6.22 9.01
CA LEU A 177 -7.12 5.51 10.22
C LEU A 177 -8.61 5.11 10.17
N ALA A 178 -9.41 5.72 9.31
CA ALA A 178 -10.78 5.30 9.06
C ALA A 178 -10.90 4.15 8.02
N GLY A 179 -9.79 3.68 7.46
CA GLY A 179 -9.77 2.69 6.38
C GLY A 179 -10.22 3.27 5.02
N ALA A 180 -9.74 4.48 4.68
CA ALA A 180 -9.88 5.07 3.35
C ALA A 180 -8.56 4.97 2.55
N ASN A 181 -8.66 4.93 1.22
CA ASN A 181 -7.51 4.92 0.32
C ASN A 181 -6.83 6.28 0.25
N ILE A 182 -5.54 6.31 -0.09
CA ILE A 182 -4.74 7.52 -0.14
C ILE A 182 -4.86 8.14 -1.54
N MET A 183 -5.48 9.31 -1.58
CA MET A 183 -5.65 10.12 -2.79
C MET A 183 -4.37 10.90 -3.09
N CYS A 184 -4.04 11.10 -4.37
CA CYS A 184 -2.81 11.78 -4.80
C CYS A 184 -2.54 13.14 -4.09
N PRO A 185 -3.53 14.02 -3.88
CA PRO A 185 -3.31 15.30 -3.18
C PRO A 185 -2.81 15.17 -1.73
N GLY A 186 -3.09 14.05 -1.04
CA GLY A 186 -2.62 13.80 0.32
C GLY A 186 -1.16 13.35 0.42
N LEU A 187 -0.51 13.12 -0.72
CA LEU A 187 0.92 12.79 -0.84
C LEU A 187 1.73 13.94 -1.46
N THR A 188 1.11 14.77 -2.32
CA THR A 188 1.80 15.89 -3.01
C THR A 188 1.76 17.22 -2.25
N SER A 189 1.14 17.28 -1.07
CA SER A 189 1.03 18.51 -0.27
C SER A 189 2.36 18.83 0.44
N PRO A 190 2.53 20.00 1.08
CA PRO A 190 3.77 20.36 1.77
C PRO A 190 4.17 19.43 2.93
N GLY A 191 3.23 18.69 3.52
CA GLY A 191 3.48 17.68 4.54
C GLY A 191 3.64 16.25 3.99
N GLY A 192 3.43 16.07 2.68
CA GLY A 192 3.57 14.78 1.99
C GLY A 192 4.97 14.57 1.42
N VAL A 193 5.44 13.32 1.44
CA VAL A 193 6.77 12.94 0.92
C VAL A 193 6.62 11.65 0.12
N LEU A 194 7.09 11.67 -1.14
CA LEU A 194 7.20 10.49 -1.98
C LEU A 194 8.66 10.18 -2.29
N ASP A 195 9.01 8.90 -2.20
CA ASP A 195 10.22 8.36 -2.82
C ASP A 195 9.95 8.13 -4.32
N GLU A 196 10.71 8.79 -5.19
CA GLU A 196 10.54 8.70 -6.65
C GLU A 196 11.01 7.38 -7.27
N GLU A 197 11.64 6.49 -6.50
CA GLU A 197 11.94 5.11 -6.90
C GLU A 197 10.70 4.20 -6.84
N VAL A 198 9.62 4.61 -6.15
CA VAL A 198 8.43 3.78 -5.96
C VAL A 198 7.60 3.68 -7.26
N GLY A 199 7.56 2.45 -7.79
CA GLY A 199 6.74 2.07 -8.94
C GLY A 199 5.24 1.96 -8.63
N ALA A 200 4.46 1.66 -9.67
CA ALA A 200 3.10 1.18 -9.51
C ALA A 200 3.11 -0.31 -9.13
N GLU A 201 2.06 -0.78 -8.45
CA GLU A 201 1.89 -2.16 -7.98
C GLU A 201 2.97 -2.63 -6.98
N CYS A 202 3.46 -1.72 -6.13
CA CYS A 202 4.41 -2.00 -5.04
C CYS A 202 3.76 -1.88 -3.65
N PRO A 203 4.17 -2.70 -2.65
CA PRO A 203 3.78 -2.50 -1.25
C PRO A 203 4.55 -1.32 -0.63
N VAL A 204 3.85 -0.47 0.15
CA VAL A 204 4.39 0.76 0.73
C VAL A 204 3.94 1.01 2.17
N ALA A 205 4.85 1.55 2.98
CA ALA A 205 4.60 1.97 4.35
C ALA A 205 4.07 3.41 4.36
N ILE A 206 2.89 3.65 4.93
CA ILE A 206 2.27 4.98 5.05
C ILE A 206 2.65 5.60 6.40
N MET A 207 3.52 6.60 6.36
CA MET A 207 4.00 7.36 7.51
C MET A 207 3.15 8.63 7.71
N ALA A 208 3.00 9.09 8.96
CA ALA A 208 2.37 10.36 9.25
C ALA A 208 3.40 11.50 9.30
N GLU A 209 3.03 12.70 8.85
CA GLU A 209 3.78 13.89 9.24
C GLU A 209 3.82 14.01 10.79
N GLY A 210 5.01 13.97 11.38
CA GLY A 210 5.21 14.17 12.82
C GLY A 210 5.01 12.93 13.72
N LYS A 211 4.84 11.71 13.20
CA LYS A 211 4.86 10.47 14.01
C LYS A 211 5.87 9.46 13.44
N GLN A 212 6.56 8.72 14.32
CA GLN A 212 7.66 7.82 13.95
C GLN A 212 7.21 6.44 13.44
N HIS A 213 5.96 6.03 13.73
CA HIS A 213 5.42 4.72 13.38
C HIS A 213 4.52 4.80 12.13
N ALA A 214 4.48 3.73 11.34
CA ALA A 214 3.60 3.62 10.18
C ALA A 214 2.13 3.54 10.62
N LEU A 215 1.27 4.32 9.96
CA LEU A 215 -0.19 4.33 10.18
C LEU A 215 -0.89 3.18 9.44
N ALA A 216 -0.39 2.85 8.25
CA ALA A 216 -1.00 1.87 7.36
C ALA A 216 0.04 1.25 6.41
N ILE A 217 -0.34 0.11 5.84
CA ILE A 217 0.31 -0.55 4.73
C ILE A 217 -0.62 -0.45 3.53
N GLY A 218 -0.09 0.10 2.44
CA GLY A 218 -0.82 0.32 1.21
C GLY A 218 -0.15 -0.35 0.02
N PHE A 219 -0.85 -0.33 -1.12
CA PHE A 219 -0.36 -0.86 -2.39
C PHE A 219 -0.56 0.18 -3.50
N THR A 220 0.51 0.54 -4.20
CA THR A 220 0.48 1.66 -5.15
C THR A 220 -0.33 1.31 -6.40
N LYS A 221 -1.20 2.24 -6.84
CA LYS A 221 -1.95 2.13 -8.10
C LYS A 221 -1.34 2.94 -9.24
N MET A 222 -0.46 3.86 -8.90
CA MET A 222 0.24 4.78 -9.79
C MET A 222 1.69 4.89 -9.30
N SER A 223 2.67 5.16 -10.17
CA SER A 223 4.04 5.41 -9.69
C SER A 223 4.11 6.73 -8.93
N ALA A 224 5.12 6.90 -8.08
CA ALA A 224 5.34 8.18 -7.37
C ALA A 224 5.44 9.38 -8.33
N LYS A 225 5.98 9.16 -9.54
CA LYS A 225 6.12 10.16 -10.60
C LYS A 225 4.76 10.53 -11.21
N ASP A 226 3.90 9.54 -11.46
CA ASP A 226 2.53 9.77 -11.96
C ASP A 226 1.65 10.46 -10.90
N ILE A 227 1.78 10.09 -9.63
CA ILE A 227 1.06 10.73 -8.50
C ILE A 227 1.42 12.22 -8.44
N LYS A 228 2.72 12.55 -8.55
CA LYS A 228 3.25 13.91 -8.55
C LYS A 228 2.84 14.72 -9.79
N ALA A 229 2.75 14.09 -10.96
CA ALA A 229 2.41 14.76 -12.22
C ALA A 229 0.90 14.96 -12.44
N ILE A 230 0.07 13.96 -12.11
CA ILE A 230 -1.38 13.97 -12.38
C ILE A 230 -2.17 14.58 -11.22
N ASN A 231 -1.72 14.37 -9.98
CA ASN A 231 -2.29 14.88 -8.74
C ASN A 231 -3.83 14.72 -8.60
N LYS A 232 -4.38 13.64 -9.15
CA LYS A 232 -5.79 13.27 -9.07
C LYS A 232 -5.94 11.75 -9.02
N GLY A 233 -7.05 11.29 -8.44
CA GLY A 233 -7.36 9.87 -8.27
C GLY A 233 -6.75 9.25 -7.02
N ILE A 234 -6.85 7.92 -6.95
CA ILE A 234 -6.29 7.10 -5.88
C ILE A 234 -4.83 6.79 -6.24
N GLY A 235 -3.89 7.24 -5.41
CA GLY A 235 -2.47 6.91 -5.60
C GLY A 235 -2.12 5.55 -4.97
N VAL A 236 -2.70 5.25 -3.82
CA VAL A 236 -2.42 4.03 -3.04
C VAL A 236 -3.72 3.47 -2.44
N ASP A 237 -4.01 2.19 -2.69
CA ASP A 237 -5.07 1.47 -1.99
C ASP A 237 -4.62 1.18 -0.54
N ASN A 238 -5.47 1.45 0.45
CA ASN A 238 -5.18 1.17 1.86
C ASN A 238 -5.60 -0.27 2.18
N LEU A 239 -4.66 -1.11 2.61
CA LEU A 239 -4.89 -2.53 2.85
C LEU A 239 -5.12 -2.82 4.33
N HIS A 240 -4.16 -2.44 5.17
CA HIS A 240 -4.10 -2.71 6.62
C HIS A 240 -3.70 -1.43 7.35
N TYR A 241 -4.40 -1.05 8.42
CA TYR A 241 -4.22 0.22 9.12
C TYR A 241 -4.34 0.07 10.65
N LEU A 242 -3.75 1.02 11.40
CA LEU A 242 -3.76 1.02 12.86
C LEU A 242 -5.20 0.98 13.41
N ASN A 243 -5.43 0.22 14.48
CA ASN A 243 -6.76 0.00 15.09
C ASN A 243 -7.80 -0.76 14.21
N ASP A 244 -7.40 -1.36 13.08
CA ASP A 244 -8.22 -2.33 12.34
C ASP A 244 -8.34 -3.70 13.05
N GLY A 245 -9.10 -4.63 12.45
CA GLY A 245 -9.33 -5.97 13.02
C GLY A 245 -8.08 -6.82 13.14
N LEU A 246 -7.15 -6.73 12.17
CA LEU A 246 -5.89 -7.49 12.20
C LEU A 246 -4.90 -6.88 13.20
N TRP A 247 -4.91 -5.57 13.40
CA TRP A 247 -4.14 -4.91 14.47
C TRP A 247 -4.60 -5.37 15.87
N LYS A 248 -5.92 -5.54 16.04
CA LYS A 248 -6.56 -6.01 17.28
C LYS A 248 -6.32 -7.50 17.55
N MET A 249 -6.32 -8.35 16.52
CA MET A 249 -5.93 -9.75 16.64
C MET A 249 -4.41 -9.90 16.78
N GLU A 250 -3.91 -9.65 17.99
CA GLU A 250 -2.51 -9.85 18.35
C GLU A 250 -2.07 -11.32 18.25
N ARG A 251 -3.00 -12.25 18.46
CA ARG A 251 -2.80 -13.70 18.35
C ARG A 251 -4.03 -14.36 17.74
N PHE A 252 -3.82 -15.55 17.19
CA PHE A 252 -4.84 -16.52 16.84
C PHE A 252 -4.99 -17.50 18.00
N ASP A 253 -6.05 -17.35 18.78
CA ASP A 253 -6.54 -18.31 19.77
C ASP A 253 -7.56 -19.31 19.19
#